data_AF-A0AA39CW76-F1
#
_entry.id   AF-A0AA39CW76-F1
#
_cell.length_a   1.000
_cell.length_b   1.000
_cell.length_c   1.000
_cell.angle_alpha   90.00
_cell.angle_beta   90.00
_cell.angle_gamma   90.00
#
_symmetry.space_group_name_H-M   'P 1'
#
loop_
_entity.id
_entity.type
_entity.pdbx_description
1 polymer ?
#
loop_
_entity_poly.entity_id
_entity_poly.type
_entity_poly.pdbx_seq_one_letter_code
_entity_poly.pdbx_strand_id
1 'polypeptide(L)'
;MGITTVAGVAVQAQHRASCHCGTVELLLELPEGIVDPRRCDCSMCRRRGAIAASVAREGLQIVRGQTHLRLYQFNTHVAEHYFCGICGIYTHHRRRSNPDQYGYNVACLEGIDPFALGTIPVNDGCRLRRGGAIFCHGAMLVRPTRNGRFNGVRRTGVSVAGGSVSAGIPERGGLSRSSNHMAGLRGGRGRSTLPMLRPRPGEGAAAGR
;
A
#
# COMPACT_ATOMS: atom_id res chain seq x y z
N MET A 1 -4.94 27.70 -6.24
CA MET A 1 -5.76 27.20 -7.36
C MET A 1 -5.32 25.77 -7.63
N GLY A 2 -6.26 24.83 -7.76
CA GLY A 2 -5.94 23.45 -8.12
C GLY A 2 -5.84 23.26 -9.63
N ILE A 3 -5.29 22.12 -10.03
CA ILE A 3 -5.13 21.73 -11.42
C ILE A 3 -6.42 21.05 -11.89
N THR A 4 -7.15 21.70 -12.80
CA THR A 4 -8.45 21.22 -13.30
C THR A 4 -8.35 20.42 -14.59
N THR A 5 -7.18 20.40 -15.24
CA THR A 5 -6.94 19.64 -16.47
C THR A 5 -5.49 19.16 -16.51
N VAL A 6 -5.29 17.90 -16.91
CA VAL A 6 -3.97 17.26 -17.04
C VAL A 6 -3.89 16.62 -18.42
N ALA A 7 -2.98 17.08 -19.28
CA ALA A 7 -2.84 16.59 -20.66
C ALA A 7 -4.18 16.54 -21.46
N GLY A 8 -5.05 17.53 -21.28
CA GLY A 8 -6.36 17.59 -21.93
C GLY A 8 -7.46 16.75 -21.27
N VAL A 9 -7.15 15.98 -20.22
CA VAL A 9 -8.14 15.25 -19.41
C VAL A 9 -8.61 16.13 -18.27
N ALA A 10 -9.93 16.34 -18.18
CA ALA A 10 -10.54 17.14 -17.12
C ALA A 10 -10.57 16.38 -15.78
N VAL A 11 -10.20 17.08 -14.70
CA VAL A 11 -10.41 16.61 -13.33
C VAL A 11 -11.85 16.96 -12.93
N GLN A 12 -12.62 15.93 -12.58
CA GLN A 12 -14.05 16.08 -12.25
C GLN A 12 -14.22 16.59 -10.81
N ALA A 13 -15.29 17.35 -10.56
CA ALA A 13 -15.63 17.81 -9.20
C ALA A 13 -15.91 16.65 -8.23
N GLN A 14 -16.44 15.55 -8.74
CA GLN A 14 -16.42 14.25 -8.08
C GLN A 14 -15.64 13.30 -8.97
N HIS A 15 -14.47 12.86 -8.52
CA HIS A 15 -13.55 12.09 -9.35
C HIS A 15 -13.26 10.73 -8.72
N ARG A 16 -13.33 9.67 -9.52
CA ARG A 16 -13.03 8.32 -9.07
C ARG A 16 -11.53 8.11 -9.00
N ALA A 17 -11.11 7.34 -7.99
CA ALA A 17 -9.75 6.85 -7.89
C ALA A 17 -9.75 5.36 -7.54
N SER A 18 -8.86 4.58 -8.14
CA SER A 18 -8.78 3.15 -7.87
C SER A 18 -7.35 2.65 -7.70
N CYS A 19 -7.20 1.56 -6.92
CA CYS A 19 -5.95 0.81 -6.92
C CYS A 19 -5.80 0.02 -8.23
N HIS A 20 -4.59 -0.44 -8.55
CA HIS A 20 -4.30 -1.15 -9.80
C HIS A 20 -5.22 -2.34 -10.10
N CYS A 21 -5.56 -3.16 -9.09
CA CYS A 21 -6.46 -4.31 -9.26
C CYS A 21 -7.96 -3.96 -9.21
N GLY A 22 -8.33 -2.68 -9.08
CA GLY A 22 -9.73 -2.20 -9.03
C GLY A 22 -10.52 -2.57 -7.77
N THR A 23 -9.96 -3.37 -6.86
CA THR A 23 -10.65 -3.82 -5.63
C THR A 23 -10.99 -2.68 -4.68
N VAL A 24 -10.07 -1.73 -4.52
CA VAL A 24 -10.27 -0.51 -3.73
C VAL A 24 -10.62 0.62 -4.69
N GLU A 25 -11.78 1.24 -4.47
CA GLU A 25 -12.25 2.40 -5.20
C GLU A 25 -12.65 3.50 -4.22
N LEU A 26 -12.25 4.72 -4.54
CA LEU A 26 -12.53 5.94 -3.80
C LEU A 26 -13.32 6.90 -4.70
N LEU A 27 -14.14 7.74 -4.08
CA LEU A 27 -14.72 8.92 -4.68
C LEU A 27 -14.16 10.14 -3.95
N LEU A 28 -13.62 11.09 -4.71
CA LEU A 28 -12.98 12.29 -4.21
C LEU A 28 -13.75 13.54 -4.64
N GLU A 29 -14.01 14.44 -3.70
CA GLU A 29 -14.59 15.75 -3.96
C GLU A 29 -13.47 16.75 -4.27
N LEU A 30 -13.34 17.11 -5.55
CA LEU A 30 -12.29 17.96 -6.11
C LEU A 30 -12.91 19.13 -6.91
N PRO A 31 -13.78 19.97 -6.32
CA PRO A 31 -14.41 21.09 -7.03
C PRO A 31 -13.39 22.09 -7.61
N GLU A 32 -12.22 22.18 -7.00
CA GLU A 32 -11.09 23.02 -7.46
C GLU A 32 -10.01 22.21 -8.21
N GLY A 33 -10.27 20.94 -8.55
CA GLY A 33 -9.30 20.03 -9.16
C GLY A 33 -8.26 19.48 -8.18
N ILE A 34 -7.06 19.16 -8.69
CA ILE A 34 -5.95 18.62 -7.89
C ILE A 34 -5.26 19.76 -7.14
N VAL A 35 -5.50 19.84 -5.82
CA VAL A 35 -4.93 20.88 -4.95
C VAL A 35 -3.65 20.41 -4.25
N ASP A 36 -2.62 21.26 -4.26
CA ASP A 36 -1.34 21.06 -3.57
C ASP A 36 -0.66 19.70 -3.89
N PRO A 37 -0.47 19.34 -5.18
CA PRO A 37 0.23 18.09 -5.54
C PRO A 37 1.70 18.19 -5.13
N ARG A 38 2.17 17.23 -4.36
CA ARG A 38 3.54 17.23 -3.82
C ARG A 38 4.12 15.86 -3.60
N ARG A 39 5.44 15.79 -3.57
CA ARG A 39 6.21 14.67 -3.06
C ARG A 39 6.70 14.99 -1.66
N CYS A 40 7.14 13.97 -0.93
CA CYS A 40 7.70 14.13 0.40
C CYS A 40 8.95 13.25 0.48
N ASP A 41 10.05 13.81 0.97
CA ASP A 41 11.34 13.13 1.04
C ASP A 41 11.57 12.33 2.33
N CYS A 42 10.59 12.28 3.24
CA CYS A 42 10.70 11.46 4.44
C CYS A 42 10.94 10.00 4.05
N SER A 43 11.55 9.21 4.94
CA SER A 43 12.01 7.87 4.61
C SER A 43 10.95 6.90 4.08
N MET A 44 9.70 7.06 4.51
CA MET A 44 8.57 6.29 4.00
C MET A 44 8.10 6.84 2.65
N CYS A 45 7.87 8.16 2.56
CA CYS A 45 7.35 8.78 1.35
C CYS A 45 8.31 8.68 0.15
N ARG A 46 9.63 8.79 0.38
CA ARG A 46 10.63 8.59 -0.69
C ARG A 46 10.60 7.17 -1.27
N ARG A 47 10.32 6.15 -0.43
CA ARG A 47 10.19 4.74 -0.87
C ARG A 47 8.88 4.51 -1.62
N ARG A 48 7.83 5.23 -1.24
CA ARG A 48 6.53 5.18 -1.91
C ARG A 48 6.57 5.85 -3.29
N GLY A 49 7.30 6.96 -3.44
CA GLY A 49 7.47 7.66 -4.72
C GLY A 49 6.23 8.35 -5.29
N ALA A 50 5.08 8.27 -4.60
CA ALA A 50 3.81 8.81 -5.10
C ALA A 50 3.75 10.35 -5.01
N ILE A 51 3.06 10.95 -5.99
CA ILE A 51 2.58 12.33 -5.89
C ILE A 51 1.29 12.30 -5.07
N ALA A 52 1.26 13.03 -3.96
CA ALA A 52 0.08 13.14 -3.12
C ALA A 52 -0.53 14.55 -3.23
N ALA A 53 -1.83 14.62 -3.47
CA ALA A 53 -2.61 15.85 -3.40
C ALA A 53 -3.50 15.85 -2.15
N SER A 54 -4.04 17.01 -1.78
CA SER A 54 -4.87 17.15 -0.58
C SER A 54 -6.37 17.12 -0.93
N VAL A 55 -7.15 16.54 -0.04
CA VAL A 55 -8.62 16.65 -0.01
C VAL A 55 -9.08 16.78 1.43
N ALA A 56 -10.20 17.46 1.66
CA ALA A 56 -10.84 17.51 2.97
C ALA A 56 -11.22 16.09 3.44
N ARG A 57 -11.33 15.89 4.75
CA ARG A 57 -11.63 14.58 5.33
C ARG A 57 -12.98 14.03 4.84
N GLU A 58 -13.97 14.90 4.76
CA GLU A 58 -15.32 14.65 4.25
C GLU A 58 -15.35 14.43 2.73
N GLY A 59 -14.40 15.02 2.00
CA GLY A 59 -14.30 14.91 0.55
C GLY A 59 -13.66 13.61 0.04
N LEU A 60 -13.44 12.62 0.91
CA LEU A 60 -12.96 11.29 0.51
C LEU A 60 -13.91 10.22 1.02
N GLN A 61 -14.53 9.51 0.07
CA GLN A 61 -15.38 8.37 0.35
C GLN A 61 -14.75 7.09 -0.20
N ILE A 62 -14.78 6.01 0.59
CA ILE A 62 -14.38 4.68 0.13
C ILE A 62 -15.63 4.00 -0.45
N VAL A 63 -15.69 3.89 -1.77
CA VAL A 63 -16.85 3.33 -2.49
C VAL A 63 -16.89 1.82 -2.35
N ARG A 64 -15.74 1.15 -2.51
CA ARG A 64 -15.60 -0.30 -2.29
C ARG A 64 -14.18 -0.69 -1.86
N GLY A 65 -14.06 -1.92 -1.35
CA GLY A 65 -12.76 -2.50 -0.99
C GLY A 65 -12.27 -2.19 0.42
N GLN A 66 -13.13 -1.69 1.31
CA GLN A 66 -12.78 -1.36 2.70
C GLN A 66 -12.07 -2.51 3.43
N THR A 67 -12.54 -3.74 3.25
CA THR A 67 -11.97 -4.94 3.87
C THR A 67 -10.58 -5.32 3.33
N HIS A 68 -10.22 -4.82 2.15
CA HIS A 68 -8.94 -5.04 1.50
C HIS A 68 -7.93 -3.91 1.75
N LEU A 69 -8.35 -2.82 2.39
CA LEU A 69 -7.43 -1.78 2.83
C LEU A 69 -6.60 -2.25 4.03
N ARG A 70 -5.31 -2.00 3.96
CA ARG A 70 -4.36 -2.22 5.04
C ARG A 70 -3.86 -0.89 5.57
N LEU A 71 -3.78 -0.80 6.90
CA LEU A 71 -3.31 0.38 7.61
C LEU A 71 -1.84 0.18 8.03
N TYR A 72 -1.01 1.15 7.68
CA TYR A 72 0.35 1.27 8.17
C TYR A 72 0.53 2.57 8.96
N GLN A 73 1.06 2.46 10.17
CA GLN A 73 1.35 3.59 11.05
C GLN A 73 2.74 3.40 11.64
N PHE A 74 3.49 4.49 11.79
CA PHE A 74 4.83 4.46 12.36
C PHE A 74 5.10 5.74 13.17
N ASN A 75 6.21 5.75 13.91
CA ASN A 75 6.67 6.89 14.71
C ASN A 75 5.60 7.37 15.72
N THR A 76 4.91 8.49 15.47
CA THR A 76 3.90 9.02 16.40
C THR A 76 2.54 8.32 16.30
N HIS A 77 2.36 7.41 15.33
CA HIS A 77 1.08 6.74 15.05
C HIS A 77 -0.10 7.69 14.78
N VAL A 78 0.18 8.94 14.38
CA VAL A 78 -0.84 9.93 14.03
C VAL A 78 -1.24 9.83 12.55
N ALA A 79 -0.26 9.68 11.65
CA ALA A 79 -0.57 9.44 10.25
C ALA A 79 -1.06 8.00 10.07
N GLU A 80 -2.13 7.86 9.28
CA GLU A 80 -2.72 6.57 8.93
C GLU A 80 -2.54 6.35 7.44
N HIS A 81 -1.64 5.46 7.05
CA HIS A 81 -1.36 5.18 5.63
C HIS A 81 -2.13 3.97 5.14
N TYR A 82 -2.99 4.16 4.13
CA TYR A 82 -3.82 3.12 3.56
C TYR A 82 -3.29 2.65 2.21
N PHE A 83 -3.25 1.33 2.01
CA PHE A 83 -2.88 0.71 0.74
C PHE A 83 -3.71 -0.55 0.49
N CYS A 84 -3.83 -0.94 -0.77
CA CYS A 84 -4.53 -2.15 -1.15
C CYS A 84 -3.72 -3.38 -0.72
N GLY A 85 -4.31 -4.26 0.09
CA GLY A 85 -3.69 -5.51 0.54
C GLY A 85 -3.56 -6.58 -0.54
N ILE A 86 -4.11 -6.36 -1.74
CA ILE A 86 -3.98 -7.28 -2.89
C ILE A 86 -2.83 -6.85 -3.80
N CYS A 87 -2.88 -5.62 -4.34
CA CYS A 87 -1.89 -5.13 -5.30
C CYS A 87 -0.79 -4.24 -4.69
N GLY A 88 -0.85 -3.93 -3.40
CA GLY A 88 0.15 -3.09 -2.71
C GLY A 88 0.05 -1.59 -3.00
N ILE A 89 -0.82 -1.15 -3.91
CA ILE A 89 -0.95 0.26 -4.29
C ILE A 89 -1.41 1.11 -3.10
N TYR A 90 -0.62 2.13 -2.78
CA TYR A 90 -1.00 3.20 -1.87
C TYR A 90 -2.13 4.04 -2.49
N THR A 91 -3.24 4.17 -1.77
CA THR A 91 -4.42 4.92 -2.24
C THR A 91 -4.50 6.28 -1.55
N HIS A 92 -4.52 6.31 -0.22
CA HIS A 92 -4.64 7.54 0.55
C HIS A 92 -4.06 7.41 1.96
N HIS A 93 -3.87 8.54 2.65
CA HIS A 93 -3.45 8.56 4.04
C HIS A 93 -3.99 9.76 4.80
N ARG A 94 -4.34 9.55 6.07
CA ARG A 94 -4.64 10.67 6.98
C ARG A 94 -3.34 11.39 7.31
N ARG A 95 -3.30 12.70 7.08
CA ARG A 95 -2.06 13.47 7.26
C ARG A 95 -1.75 13.65 8.74
N ARG A 96 -0.45 13.61 9.07
CA ARG A 96 0.02 13.96 10.41
C ARG A 96 -0.05 15.46 10.69
N SER A 97 0.26 16.28 9.67
CA SER A 97 0.34 17.75 9.80
C SER A 97 -1.02 18.41 9.94
N ASN A 98 -2.05 17.85 9.30
CA ASN A 98 -3.43 18.29 9.40
C ASN A 98 -4.34 17.05 9.44
N PRO A 99 -4.82 16.64 10.62
CA PRO A 99 -5.68 15.46 10.77
C PRO A 99 -7.05 15.55 10.09
N ASP A 100 -7.46 16.74 9.63
CA ASP A 100 -8.73 16.98 8.92
C ASP A 100 -8.56 16.95 7.41
N GLN A 101 -7.39 16.51 6.92
CA GLN A 101 -7.12 16.30 5.52
C GLN A 101 -6.59 14.89 5.23
N TYR A 102 -7.03 14.35 4.10
CA TYR A 102 -6.38 13.21 3.47
C TYR A 102 -5.36 13.69 2.44
N GLY A 103 -4.30 12.89 2.29
CA GLY A 103 -3.50 12.88 1.08
C GLY A 103 -3.89 11.68 0.23
N TYR A 104 -4.22 11.87 -1.04
CA TYR A 104 -4.53 10.78 -1.97
C TYR A 104 -3.46 10.65 -3.05
N ASN A 105 -3.28 9.45 -3.61
CA ASN A 105 -2.35 9.19 -4.70
C ASN A 105 -2.92 9.70 -6.02
N VAL A 106 -2.26 10.68 -6.63
CA VAL A 106 -2.75 11.27 -7.91
C VAL A 106 -2.73 10.23 -9.03
N ALA A 107 -1.81 9.27 -9.00
CA ALA A 107 -1.74 8.18 -9.98
C ALA A 107 -2.92 7.18 -9.89
N CYS A 108 -3.75 7.28 -8.85
CA CYS A 108 -4.96 6.47 -8.74
C CYS A 108 -6.18 7.14 -9.39
N LEU A 109 -6.13 8.44 -9.73
CA LEU A 109 -7.24 9.14 -10.37
C LEU A 109 -7.51 8.56 -11.76
N GLU A 110 -8.77 8.34 -12.08
CA GLU A 110 -9.17 7.75 -13.35
C GLU A 110 -8.83 8.66 -14.54
N GLY A 111 -8.05 8.15 -15.49
CA GLY A 111 -7.68 8.89 -16.70
C GLY A 111 -6.61 9.96 -16.53
N ILE A 112 -6.09 10.20 -15.32
CA ILE A 112 -5.04 11.20 -15.08
C ILE A 112 -3.66 10.55 -15.16
N ASP A 113 -2.84 11.03 -16.09
CA ASP A 113 -1.41 10.69 -16.13
C ASP A 113 -0.62 11.56 -15.13
N PRO A 114 -0.04 10.99 -14.05
CA PRO A 114 0.73 11.74 -13.08
C PRO A 114 2.03 12.32 -13.66
N PHE A 115 2.55 11.80 -14.77
CA PHE A 115 3.78 12.31 -15.41
C PHE A 115 3.54 13.58 -16.23
N ALA A 116 2.29 13.82 -16.64
CA ALA A 116 1.89 15.04 -17.35
C ALA A 116 1.73 16.27 -16.44
N LEU A 117 1.88 16.13 -15.12
CA LEU A 117 1.79 17.24 -14.16
C LEU A 117 3.03 18.14 -14.13
N GLY A 118 4.10 17.78 -14.84
CA GLY A 118 5.35 18.55 -14.87
C GLY A 118 6.13 18.51 -13.55
N THR A 119 6.74 19.63 -13.19
CA THR A 119 7.57 19.74 -11.98
C THR A 119 6.71 19.75 -10.72
N ILE A 120 6.87 18.72 -9.89
CA ILE A 120 6.18 18.59 -8.60
C ILE A 120 7.13 18.96 -7.46
N PRO A 121 6.73 19.88 -6.54
CA PRO A 121 7.55 20.24 -5.39
C PRO A 121 7.76 19.05 -4.45
N VAL A 122 8.93 19.01 -3.81
CA VAL A 122 9.27 18.02 -2.78
C VAL A 122 9.30 18.71 -1.44
N ASN A 123 8.42 18.30 -0.53
CA ASN A 123 8.41 18.80 0.83
C ASN A 123 9.51 18.12 1.66
N ASP A 124 10.21 18.91 2.48
CA ASP A 124 11.15 18.45 3.51
C ASP A 124 10.39 17.77 4.65
N GLY A 125 10.04 16.51 4.42
CA GLY A 125 9.42 15.64 5.40
C GLY A 125 10.41 15.07 6.41
N CYS A 126 11.70 15.13 6.12
CA CYS A 126 12.78 14.77 7.04
C CYS A 126 12.86 15.70 8.25
N ARG A 127 12.59 16.99 8.07
CA ARG A 127 12.68 18.02 9.12
C ARG A 127 11.37 18.33 9.84
N LEU A 128 10.23 17.80 9.41
CA LEU A 128 8.94 17.95 10.11
C LEU A 128 8.96 17.24 11.49
N ARG A 129 9.55 17.90 12.51
CA ARG A 129 9.50 17.55 13.93
C ARG A 129 9.41 18.80 14.80
N ARG A 130 8.63 18.74 15.89
CA ARG A 130 8.94 19.47 17.13
C ARG A 130 10.16 18.77 17.75
N GLY A 131 11.29 19.47 17.96
CA GLY A 131 12.39 18.98 18.80
C GLY A 131 13.64 18.36 18.13
N GLY A 132 14.04 18.77 16.93
CA GLY A 132 15.47 18.80 16.54
C GLY A 132 16.22 17.50 16.13
N ALA A 133 15.73 16.28 16.38
CA ALA A 133 16.46 15.05 15.99
C ALA A 133 16.01 14.45 14.64
N ILE A 134 16.92 14.30 13.67
CA ILE A 134 16.67 13.72 12.34
C ILE A 134 16.50 12.20 12.46
N PHE A 135 15.28 11.74 12.79
CA PHE A 135 14.96 10.31 12.72
C PHE A 135 14.22 9.99 11.44
N CYS A 136 15.00 9.79 10.38
CA CYS A 136 14.52 9.20 9.13
C CYS A 136 14.33 7.69 9.25
N HIS A 137 14.67 7.02 10.35
CA HIS A 137 14.65 5.56 10.45
C HIS A 137 13.77 5.13 11.62
N GLY A 138 12.80 4.26 11.32
CA GLY A 138 11.80 3.77 12.26
C GLY A 138 10.73 3.00 11.51
N ALA A 139 11.01 1.73 11.21
CA ALA A 139 9.99 0.80 10.75
C ALA A 139 9.28 0.24 11.99
N MET A 140 7.95 0.33 12.08
CA MET A 140 7.23 -0.53 13.01
C MET A 140 5.81 -0.90 12.56
N LEU A 141 5.51 -2.19 12.74
CA LEU A 141 4.24 -2.93 12.76
C LEU A 141 3.19 -2.60 11.68
N VAL A 142 3.27 -3.34 10.58
CA VAL A 142 2.06 -3.76 9.86
C VAL A 142 1.25 -4.61 10.84
N ARG A 143 0.12 -4.10 11.33
CA ARG A 143 -0.85 -4.94 12.04
C ARG A 143 -1.73 -5.61 10.99
N PRO A 144 -1.57 -6.92 10.70
CA PRO A 144 -2.55 -7.62 9.86
C PRO A 144 -3.90 -7.55 10.56
N THR A 145 -4.89 -6.94 9.90
CA THR A 145 -6.26 -6.89 10.42
C THR A 145 -6.84 -8.31 10.32
N ARG A 146 -7.08 -8.96 11.47
CA ARG A 146 -8.00 -10.11 11.53
C ARG A 146 -9.39 -9.57 11.20
N ASN A 147 -9.88 -9.87 10.00
CA ASN A 147 -11.29 -9.80 9.59
C ASN A 147 -11.97 -8.41 9.47
N GLY A 148 -11.22 -7.34 9.12
CA GLY A 148 -11.86 -6.12 8.59
C GLY A 148 -12.83 -5.36 9.52
N ARG A 149 -12.83 -5.61 10.83
CA ARG A 149 -13.61 -4.82 11.80
C ARG A 149 -12.72 -3.83 12.54
N PHE A 150 -13.12 -2.56 12.55
CA PHE A 150 -12.53 -1.51 13.37
C PHE A 150 -12.89 -1.77 14.84
N ASN A 151 -11.93 -2.16 15.66
CA ASN A 151 -12.05 -2.09 17.11
C ASN A 151 -10.99 -1.14 17.65
N GLY A 152 -11.46 -0.19 18.45
CA GLY A 152 -10.75 1.00 18.89
C GLY A 152 -9.40 0.78 19.57
N VAL A 153 -8.67 1.88 19.62
CA VAL A 153 -7.32 2.05 20.16
C VAL A 153 -7.26 1.53 21.60
N ARG A 154 -6.63 0.37 21.82
CA ARG A 154 -6.05 0.06 23.14
C ARG A 154 -4.66 0.68 23.20
N ARG A 155 -4.53 1.72 24.02
CA ARG A 155 -3.23 2.27 24.45
C ARG A 155 -2.53 1.20 25.29
N THR A 156 -1.54 0.52 24.74
CA THR A 156 -0.55 -0.17 25.57
C THR A 156 0.40 0.89 26.08
N GLY A 157 0.20 1.34 27.32
CA GLY A 157 1.15 2.21 28.01
C GLY A 157 2.50 1.50 28.09
N VAL A 158 3.54 2.14 27.55
CA VAL A 158 4.91 1.76 27.84
C VAL A 158 5.24 2.39 29.18
N SER A 159 5.25 1.57 30.23
CA SER A 159 5.81 1.96 31.52
C SER A 159 7.32 2.01 31.37
N VAL A 160 7.92 3.17 31.63
CA VAL A 160 9.37 3.34 31.65
C VAL A 160 9.84 2.87 33.03
N ALA A 161 10.35 1.66 33.13
CA ALA A 161 11.08 1.21 34.30
C ALA A 161 12.57 1.21 33.96
N GLY A 162 13.31 2.13 34.58
CA GLY A 162 14.76 2.11 34.61
C GLY A 162 15.28 0.89 35.36
N GLY A 163 16.42 0.36 34.92
CA GLY A 163 17.11 -0.75 35.58
C GLY A 163 18.14 -1.38 34.66
N SER A 164 19.41 -1.24 35.01
CA SER A 164 20.62 -1.62 34.29
C SER A 164 20.97 -3.13 34.36
N VAL A 165 21.72 -3.59 33.33
CA VAL A 165 22.65 -4.75 33.25
C VAL A 165 22.06 -6.17 33.49
N SER A 166 22.46 -7.27 32.84
CA SER A 166 23.72 -7.71 32.21
C SER A 166 23.45 -8.71 31.07
N ALA A 167 24.42 -8.86 30.18
CA ALA A 167 24.47 -9.87 29.13
C ALA A 167 24.61 -11.30 29.69
N GLY A 168 23.93 -12.27 29.06
CA GLY A 168 24.10 -13.70 29.31
C GLY A 168 23.79 -14.50 28.04
N ILE A 169 24.84 -15.07 27.45
CA ILE A 169 24.79 -16.01 26.32
C ILE A 169 24.42 -17.41 26.89
N PRO A 170 23.45 -18.17 26.33
CA PRO A 170 23.31 -19.57 26.69
C PRO A 170 24.20 -20.46 25.81
N GLU A 171 25.00 -21.28 26.48
CA GLU A 171 25.90 -22.28 25.90
C GLU A 171 25.17 -23.48 25.26
N ARG A 172 25.92 -24.17 24.39
CA ARG A 172 25.54 -25.40 23.71
C ARG A 172 25.59 -26.61 24.64
N GLY A 173 24.60 -27.48 24.53
CA GLY A 173 24.65 -28.91 24.85
C GLY A 173 23.42 -29.54 24.19
N GLY A 174 23.45 -30.69 23.52
CA GLY A 174 24.35 -31.83 23.55
C GLY A 174 23.45 -33.04 23.29
N LEU A 175 23.77 -33.78 22.23
CA LEU A 175 23.00 -34.85 21.59
C LEU A 175 22.45 -35.94 22.54
N SER A 176 21.29 -36.51 22.18
CA SER A 176 21.08 -37.95 22.33
C SER A 176 20.36 -38.53 21.09
N ARG A 177 20.95 -39.62 20.58
CA ARG A 177 20.53 -40.40 19.43
C ARG A 177 19.51 -41.45 19.88
N SER A 178 18.53 -41.72 19.04
CA SER A 178 17.85 -43.02 18.98
C SER A 178 17.60 -43.39 17.52
N SER A 179 18.26 -44.45 17.10
CA SER A 179 18.24 -45.07 15.77
C SER A 179 17.15 -46.15 15.67
N ASN A 180 16.89 -46.57 14.41
CA ASN A 180 16.05 -47.66 13.88
C ASN A 180 14.73 -47.15 13.26
N HIS A 181 14.34 -47.48 12.02
CA HIS A 181 14.68 -48.63 11.16
C HIS A 181 14.41 -48.31 9.67
N MET A 182 15.17 -48.98 8.79
CA MET A 182 15.09 -48.96 7.33
C MET A 182 13.99 -49.89 6.77
N ALA A 183 13.43 -49.52 5.60
CA ALA A 183 12.87 -50.33 4.50
C ALA A 183 11.61 -49.63 3.94
N GLY A 184 11.34 -49.48 2.65
CA GLY A 184 11.93 -50.01 1.43
C GLY A 184 11.27 -49.34 0.21
N LEU A 185 11.91 -49.55 -0.94
CA LEU A 185 11.67 -48.93 -2.24
C LEU A 185 10.38 -49.39 -2.97
N ARG A 186 10.12 -48.67 -4.09
CA ARG A 186 9.18 -48.90 -5.23
C ARG A 186 7.94 -48.00 -5.12
N GLY A 187 7.55 -47.18 -6.09
CA GLY A 187 7.85 -47.06 -7.51
C GLY A 187 6.53 -46.71 -8.21
N GLY A 188 6.44 -45.57 -8.90
CA GLY A 188 5.19 -45.19 -9.57
C GLY A 188 5.27 -43.82 -10.25
N ARG A 189 5.68 -43.82 -11.52
CA ARG A 189 5.60 -42.65 -12.41
C ARG A 189 4.14 -42.47 -12.82
N GLY A 190 3.56 -41.30 -12.55
CA GLY A 190 2.26 -40.90 -13.08
C GLY A 190 2.40 -39.59 -13.86
N ARG A 191 2.68 -39.68 -15.16
CA ARG A 191 2.51 -38.57 -16.10
C ARG A 191 1.01 -38.38 -16.34
N SER A 192 0.43 -37.26 -15.94
CA SER A 192 -0.90 -36.85 -16.42
C SER A 192 -0.72 -36.05 -17.72
N THR A 193 -1.06 -36.69 -18.83
CA THR A 193 -1.21 -36.06 -20.14
C THR A 193 -2.58 -35.40 -20.22
N LEU A 194 -2.63 -34.08 -20.40
CA LEU A 194 -3.85 -33.38 -20.82
C LEU A 194 -4.21 -33.79 -22.27
N PRO A 195 -5.49 -34.05 -22.59
CA PRO A 195 -5.90 -34.26 -23.97
C PRO A 195 -6.03 -32.92 -24.71
N MET A 196 -5.23 -32.79 -25.77
CA MET A 196 -5.36 -31.76 -26.80
C MET A 196 -6.71 -31.91 -27.51
N LEU A 197 -7.58 -30.89 -27.42
CA LEU A 197 -8.76 -30.79 -28.27
C LEU A 197 -8.32 -30.57 -29.73
N ARG A 198 -8.74 -31.46 -30.62
CA ARG A 198 -8.61 -31.31 -32.08
C ARG A 198 -9.74 -30.40 -32.60
N PRO A 199 -9.45 -29.40 -33.45
CA PRO A 199 -10.50 -28.73 -34.23
C PRO A 199 -10.95 -29.58 -35.42
N ARG A 200 -12.24 -29.47 -35.77
CA ARG A 200 -12.92 -30.17 -36.89
C ARG A 200 -12.59 -29.50 -38.26
N PRO A 201 -12.66 -30.25 -39.39
CA PRO A 201 -12.38 -29.72 -40.73
C PRO A 201 -13.62 -29.19 -41.48
N GLY A 202 -13.40 -28.20 -42.36
CA GLY A 202 -14.37 -27.54 -43.28
C GLY A 202 -14.87 -26.21 -42.71
N GLU A 203 -14.80 -25.02 -43.35
CA GLU A 203 -14.86 -24.58 -44.75
C GLU A 203 -13.93 -23.35 -44.88
N GLY A 204 -13.08 -23.17 -45.90
CA GLY A 204 -13.46 -22.79 -47.26
C GLY A 204 -13.44 -21.25 -47.44
N ALA A 205 -12.26 -20.63 -47.59
CA ALA A 205 -12.16 -19.25 -48.09
C ALA A 205 -10.97 -19.12 -49.04
N ALA A 206 -11.30 -18.86 -50.31
CA ALA A 206 -10.42 -18.79 -51.46
C ALA A 206 -9.57 -17.51 -51.48
N ALA A 207 -8.42 -17.64 -52.13
CA ALA A 207 -7.50 -16.57 -52.46
C ALA A 207 -8.01 -15.68 -53.62
N GLY A 208 -7.56 -14.42 -53.63
CA GLY A 208 -7.24 -13.68 -54.85
C GLY A 208 -8.11 -12.47 -55.16
N ARG A 209 -7.54 -11.27 -54.97
CA ARG A 209 -7.10 -10.34 -56.03
C ARG A 209 -6.22 -9.27 -55.44
#